data_AF-A0A956IA85-F1
#
_entry.id   AF-A0A956IA85-F1
#
_cell.length_a   1.000
_cell.length_b   1.000
_cell.length_c   1.000
_cell.angle_alpha   90.00
_cell.angle_beta   90.00
_cell.angle_gamma   90.00
#
_symmetry.space_group_name_H-M   'P 1'
#
loop_
_entity.id
_entity.type
_entity.pdbx_description
1 polymer ?
#
loop_
_entity_poly.entity_id
_entity_poly.type
_entity_poly.pdbx_seq_one_letter_code
_entity_poly.pdbx_strand_id
1 'polypeptide(L)'
;LERLGLGVAIAATPFVTPYSPGELLAYWSKMAGDPGPFTEWDAPTFETAPVHVVLAVATLALLVWRARKVDLLHGVLLGACAILSLTGLRYGLLLGYAFAVFGPSLLDVVLPGPGHDPRVRAWPLALAASLAFLAGLTHGMQHVPGAVGWRYPRAVLATELRGGLVFSSESHGDWLLDQRPDLRGRVLFGVRSELGSAQEWGAVQDVLGGDLSGLDALGRDLGQPIRHVVVDREEWGATEHALEEADGWTRILRRDGVAVYSRE
;
A
#
# COMPACT_ATOMS: atom_id res chain seq x y z
N LEU A 1 1.62 19.21 30.61
CA LEU A 1 1.04 17.85 30.67
C LEU A 1 0.51 17.40 29.31
N GLU A 2 -0.30 18.21 28.63
CA GLU A 2 -0.84 17.87 27.28
C GLU A 2 0.24 17.59 26.21
N ARG A 3 1.30 18.39 26.13
CA ARG A 3 2.42 18.17 25.18
C ARG A 3 3.20 16.88 25.46
N LEU A 4 3.29 16.49 26.72
CA LEU A 4 3.92 15.24 27.16
C LEU A 4 3.03 14.04 26.82
N GLY A 5 1.72 14.18 27.00
CA GLY A 5 0.72 13.18 26.59
C GLY A 5 0.70 12.95 25.08
N LEU A 6 0.80 14.01 24.27
CA LEU A 6 0.89 13.90 22.81
C LEU A 6 2.20 13.23 22.37
N GLY A 7 3.34 13.60 22.97
CA GLY A 7 4.63 12.96 22.68
C GLY A 7 4.62 11.46 23.00
N VAL A 8 4.03 11.08 24.14
CA VAL A 8 3.86 9.67 24.52
C VAL A 8 2.90 8.95 23.57
N ALA A 9 1.79 9.58 23.16
CA ALA A 9 0.87 8.99 22.20
C ALA A 9 1.52 8.76 20.83
N ILE A 10 2.31 9.72 20.32
CA ILE A 10 3.07 9.59 19.07
C ILE A 10 4.12 8.48 19.19
N ALA A 11 4.84 8.42 20.31
CA ALA A 11 5.83 7.36 20.55
C ALA A 11 5.17 5.98 20.70
N ALA A 12 3.92 5.92 21.18
CA ALA A 12 3.16 4.70 21.34
C ALA A 12 2.52 4.20 20.04
N THR A 13 2.26 5.08 19.06
CA THR A 13 1.55 4.74 17.81
C THR A 13 2.11 3.51 17.06
N PRO A 14 3.44 3.32 16.91
CA PRO A 14 4.00 2.12 16.27
C PRO A 14 3.66 0.81 16.99
N PHE A 15 3.31 0.89 18.28
CA PHE A 15 2.95 -0.26 19.13
C PHE A 15 1.43 -0.47 19.21
N VAL A 16 0.63 0.49 18.72
CA VAL A 16 -0.83 0.33 18.55
C VAL A 16 -1.08 -0.31 17.20
N THR A 17 -0.65 -1.55 17.07
CA THR A 17 -0.76 -2.35 15.86
C THR A 17 -1.40 -3.70 16.20
N PRO A 18 -2.18 -4.31 15.29
CA PRO A 18 -2.63 -5.68 15.48
C PRO A 18 -1.48 -6.71 15.39
N TYR A 19 -0.29 -6.31 14.94
CA TYR A 19 0.89 -7.16 14.84
C TYR A 19 1.63 -7.26 16.18
N SER A 20 2.19 -8.44 16.45
CA SER A 20 3.12 -8.59 17.57
C SER A 20 4.40 -7.77 17.34
N PRO A 21 5.12 -7.35 18.39
CA PRO A 21 6.38 -6.62 18.23
C PRO A 21 7.43 -7.36 17.38
N GLY A 22 7.43 -8.71 17.46
CA GLY A 22 8.33 -9.55 16.65
C GLY A 22 7.99 -9.51 15.16
N GLU A 23 6.70 -9.61 14.81
CA GLU A 23 6.23 -9.47 13.43
C GLU A 23 6.49 -8.07 12.88
N LEU A 24 6.32 -7.03 13.71
CA LEU A 24 6.60 -5.65 13.30
C LEU A 24 8.09 -5.45 13.01
N LEU A 25 8.98 -5.97 13.87
CA LEU A 25 10.42 -5.90 13.64
C LEU A 25 10.85 -6.72 12.42
N ALA A 26 10.29 -7.91 12.25
CA ALA A 26 10.54 -8.74 11.07
C ALA A 26 10.09 -8.03 9.78
N TYR A 27 8.92 -7.40 9.81
CA TYR A 27 8.40 -6.59 8.72
C TYR A 27 9.36 -5.43 8.37
N TRP A 28 9.70 -4.58 9.34
CA TRP A 28 10.60 -3.45 9.09
C TRP A 28 11.99 -3.88 8.65
N SER A 29 12.52 -4.97 9.21
CA SER A 29 13.81 -5.55 8.80
C SER A 29 13.77 -6.05 7.36
N LYS A 30 12.67 -6.66 6.94
CA LYS A 30 12.48 -7.10 5.56
C LYS A 30 12.37 -5.91 4.62
N MET A 31 11.48 -4.96 4.91
CA MET A 31 11.28 -3.77 4.06
C MET A 31 12.54 -2.92 3.93
N ALA A 32 13.41 -2.88 4.95
CA ALA A 32 14.68 -2.15 4.88
C ALA A 32 15.77 -2.86 4.08
N GLY A 33 15.73 -4.19 3.96
CA GLY A 33 16.77 -4.99 3.30
C GLY A 33 16.40 -5.44 1.89
N ASP A 34 15.19 -5.99 1.74
CA ASP A 34 14.63 -6.50 0.50
C ASP A 34 13.11 -6.35 0.55
N PRO A 35 12.56 -5.22 0.06
CA PRO A 35 11.12 -5.01 0.07
C PRO A 35 10.40 -6.02 -0.82
N GLY A 36 11.09 -6.75 -1.72
CA GLY A 36 10.46 -7.58 -2.74
C GLY A 36 10.05 -6.77 -3.97
N PRO A 37 9.21 -7.32 -4.86
CA PRO A 37 8.90 -6.74 -6.17
C PRO A 37 7.90 -5.56 -6.12
N PHE A 38 7.80 -4.85 -4.99
CA PHE A 38 6.82 -3.78 -4.81
C PHE A 38 7.39 -2.46 -5.32
N THR A 39 6.83 -2.00 -6.44
CA THR A 39 7.22 -0.73 -7.07
C THR A 39 7.04 0.47 -6.16
N GLU A 40 6.17 0.39 -5.15
CA GLU A 40 6.02 1.45 -4.14
C GLU A 40 7.28 1.68 -3.28
N TRP A 41 8.20 0.72 -3.20
CA TRP A 41 9.49 0.91 -2.49
C TRP A 41 10.62 1.34 -3.43
N ASP A 42 10.38 1.36 -4.74
CA ASP A 42 11.37 1.83 -5.70
C ASP A 42 11.57 3.34 -5.58
N ALA A 43 12.80 3.78 -5.80
CA ALA A 43 13.13 5.19 -5.86
C ALA A 43 12.31 5.88 -6.98
N PRO A 44 11.65 7.02 -6.70
CA PRO A 44 10.90 7.73 -7.73
C PRO A 44 11.84 8.22 -8.84
N THR A 45 11.40 8.08 -10.08
CA THR A 45 12.04 8.68 -11.24
C THR A 45 11.17 9.79 -11.81
N PHE A 46 11.70 10.60 -12.72
CA PHE A 46 10.90 11.58 -13.45
C PHE A 46 9.84 10.92 -14.35
N GLU A 47 10.00 9.64 -14.71
CA GLU A 47 9.03 8.89 -15.51
C GLU A 47 7.90 8.35 -14.63
N THR A 48 8.21 7.81 -13.45
CA THR A 48 7.23 7.18 -12.57
C THR A 48 6.50 8.18 -11.67
N ALA A 49 7.20 9.23 -11.21
CA ALA A 49 6.67 10.17 -10.22
C ALA A 49 7.28 11.58 -10.31
N PRO A 50 7.10 12.29 -11.44
CA PRO A 50 7.75 13.59 -11.68
C PRO A 50 7.42 14.65 -10.62
N VAL A 51 6.18 14.72 -10.16
CA VAL A 51 5.76 15.69 -9.14
C VAL A 51 6.45 15.43 -7.80
N HIS A 52 6.61 14.16 -7.41
CA HIS A 52 7.30 13.78 -6.17
C HIS A 52 8.77 14.18 -6.22
N VAL A 53 9.47 13.87 -7.32
CA VAL A 53 10.89 14.21 -7.50
C VAL A 53 11.08 15.74 -7.46
N VAL A 54 10.26 16.49 -8.19
CA VAL A 54 10.33 17.96 -8.18
C VAL A 54 10.09 18.53 -6.79
N LEU A 55 9.07 18.04 -6.07
CA LEU A 55 8.77 18.50 -4.72
C LEU A 55 9.93 18.23 -3.76
N ALA A 56 10.51 17.03 -3.80
CA ALA A 56 11.64 16.65 -2.95
C ALA A 56 12.88 17.52 -3.22
N VAL A 57 13.26 17.67 -4.49
CA VAL A 57 14.42 18.49 -4.89
C VAL A 57 14.20 19.96 -4.54
N ALA A 58 13.02 20.52 -4.84
CA ALA A 58 12.69 21.90 -4.51
C ALA A 58 12.73 22.14 -3.00
N THR A 59 12.19 21.20 -2.20
CA THR A 59 12.23 21.27 -0.74
C THR A 59 13.66 21.30 -0.21
N LEU A 60 14.52 20.40 -0.69
CA LEU A 60 15.92 20.35 -0.29
C LEU A 60 16.68 21.62 -0.71
N ALA A 61 16.46 22.11 -1.93
CA ALA A 61 17.07 23.35 -2.42
C ALA A 61 16.66 24.56 -1.57
N LEU A 62 15.37 24.67 -1.22
CA LEU A 62 14.87 25.73 -0.35
C LEU A 62 15.45 25.64 1.07
N LEU A 63 15.55 24.42 1.63
CA LEU A 63 16.15 24.20 2.95
C LEU A 63 17.64 24.60 2.98
N VAL A 64 18.42 24.25 1.96
CA VAL A 64 19.84 24.65 1.86
C VAL A 64 19.94 26.17 1.69
N TRP A 65 19.16 26.75 0.77
CA TRP A 65 19.20 28.18 0.48
C TRP A 65 18.79 29.03 1.69
N ARG A 66 17.88 28.52 2.53
CA ARG A 66 17.31 29.23 3.68
C ARG A 66 17.62 28.60 5.03
N ALA A 67 18.68 27.80 5.13
CA ALA A 67 19.03 27.05 6.35
C ALA A 67 19.07 27.93 7.62
N ARG A 68 19.44 29.21 7.49
CA ARG A 68 19.50 30.17 8.61
C ARG A 68 18.15 30.76 9.05
N LYS A 69 17.09 30.61 8.25
CA LYS A 69 15.76 31.17 8.48
C LYS A 69 14.72 30.12 8.86
N VAL A 70 15.07 28.84 8.74
CA VAL A 70 14.21 27.72 9.10
C VAL A 70 14.60 27.28 10.50
N ASP A 71 13.61 27.04 11.36
CA ASP A 71 13.86 26.41 12.65
C ASP A 71 14.52 25.04 12.45
N LEU A 72 15.53 24.75 13.27
CA LEU A 72 16.38 23.57 13.08
C LEU A 72 15.56 22.27 13.08
N LEU A 73 14.58 22.14 13.99
CA LEU A 73 13.77 20.94 14.09
C LEU A 73 12.91 20.77 12.83
N HIS A 74 12.23 21.83 12.38
CA HIS A 74 11.44 21.80 11.16
C HIS A 74 12.28 21.49 9.92
N GLY A 75 13.47 22.09 9.82
CA GLY A 75 14.40 21.85 8.71
C GLY A 75 14.90 20.40 8.67
N VAL A 76 15.22 19.83 9.83
CA VAL A 76 15.65 18.42 9.94
C VAL A 76 14.52 17.48 9.56
N LEU A 77 13.30 17.67 10.09
CA LEU A 77 12.16 16.79 9.79
C LEU A 77 11.78 16.86 8.31
N LEU A 78 11.63 18.07 7.76
CA LEU A 78 11.27 18.25 6.35
C LEU A 78 12.38 17.74 5.42
N GLY A 79 13.64 17.95 5.78
CA GLY A 79 14.80 17.42 5.03
C GLY A 79 14.86 15.89 5.07
N ALA A 80 14.62 15.28 6.23
CA ALA A 80 14.56 13.83 6.35
C ALA A 80 13.43 13.23 5.52
N CYS A 81 12.22 13.82 5.55
CA CYS A 81 11.11 13.39 4.71
C CYS A 81 11.42 13.55 3.21
N ALA A 82 12.08 14.64 2.80
CA ALA A 82 12.47 14.84 1.41
C ALA A 82 13.52 13.81 0.95
N ILE A 83 14.53 13.51 1.77
CA ILE A 83 15.53 12.47 1.47
C ILE A 83 14.86 11.09 1.39
N LEU A 84 14.04 10.72 2.38
CA LEU A 84 13.33 9.45 2.38
C LEU A 84 12.39 9.32 1.17
N SER A 85 11.72 10.41 0.76
CA SER A 85 10.87 10.38 -0.45
C SER A 85 11.63 10.05 -1.72
N LEU A 86 12.95 10.31 -1.78
CA LEU A 86 13.79 9.97 -2.92
C LEU A 86 14.30 8.52 -2.89
N THR A 87 14.09 7.80 -1.78
CA THR A 87 14.47 6.39 -1.66
C THR A 87 13.32 5.42 -1.92
N GLY A 88 12.07 5.90 -1.95
CA GLY A 88 10.89 5.04 -2.19
C GLY A 88 9.61 5.84 -2.43
N LEU A 89 8.80 5.45 -3.41
CA LEU A 89 7.51 6.09 -3.73
C LEU A 89 6.57 6.19 -2.52
N ARG A 90 6.56 5.16 -1.65
CA ARG A 90 5.75 5.08 -0.43
C ARG A 90 6.03 6.23 0.54
N TYR A 91 7.25 6.76 0.55
CA TYR A 91 7.63 7.91 1.39
C TYR A 91 7.20 9.26 0.81
N GLY A 92 6.72 9.32 -0.43
CA GLY A 92 6.18 10.53 -1.05
C GLY A 92 5.01 11.13 -0.26
N LEU A 93 4.17 10.29 0.35
CA LEU A 93 3.08 10.73 1.23
C LEU A 93 3.59 11.47 2.47
N LEU A 94 4.67 10.97 3.09
CA LEU A 94 5.29 11.63 4.26
C LEU A 94 5.84 13.00 3.90
N LEU A 95 6.50 13.12 2.74
CA LEU A 95 6.94 14.43 2.23
C LEU A 95 5.73 15.34 1.97
N GLY A 96 4.66 14.83 1.37
CA GLY A 96 3.44 15.60 1.15
C GLY A 96 2.86 16.19 2.44
N TYR A 97 2.75 15.38 3.50
CA TYR A 97 2.31 15.85 4.81
C TYR A 97 3.27 16.84 5.45
N ALA A 98 4.58 16.53 5.46
CA ALA A 98 5.59 17.41 6.03
C ALA A 98 5.63 18.76 5.30
N PHE A 99 5.54 18.74 3.96
CA PHE A 99 5.52 19.95 3.15
C PHE A 99 4.22 20.73 3.31
N ALA A 100 3.06 20.07 3.47
CA ALA A 100 1.82 20.78 3.78
C ALA A 100 1.98 21.58 5.09
N VAL A 101 2.49 20.95 6.16
CA VAL A 101 2.63 21.59 7.47
C VAL A 101 3.73 22.65 7.49
N PHE A 102 4.91 22.36 6.95
CA PHE A 102 6.10 23.22 7.09
C PHE A 102 6.40 24.07 5.85
N GLY A 103 5.98 23.63 4.67
CA GLY A 103 6.22 24.30 3.38
C GLY A 103 5.72 25.74 3.31
N PRO A 104 4.53 26.11 3.82
CA PRO A 104 4.09 27.51 3.83
C PRO A 104 5.06 28.44 4.55
N SER A 105 5.63 28.02 5.69
CA SER A 105 6.63 28.83 6.40
C SER A 105 7.95 28.98 5.63
N LEU A 106 8.30 27.97 4.83
CA LEU A 106 9.45 27.98 3.94
C LEU A 106 9.23 28.92 2.74
N LEU A 107 7.99 28.97 2.23
CA LEU A 107 7.58 29.79 1.09
C LEU A 107 7.31 31.26 1.46
N ASP A 108 6.81 31.54 2.67
CA ASP A 108 6.63 32.91 3.20
C ASP A 108 7.94 33.72 3.15
N VAL A 109 9.09 33.04 3.25
CA VAL A 109 10.42 33.64 3.15
C VAL A 109 10.78 34.06 1.70
N VAL A 110 10.14 33.43 0.71
CA VAL A 110 10.40 33.62 -0.74
C VAL A 110 9.36 34.54 -1.37
N LEU A 111 8.10 34.46 -0.94
CA LEU A 111 6.99 35.28 -1.42
C LEU A 111 6.46 36.15 -0.26
N PRO A 112 7.16 37.23 0.12
CA PRO A 112 6.71 38.10 1.20
C PRO A 112 5.42 38.83 0.78
N GLY A 113 4.27 38.28 1.17
CA GLY A 113 2.96 38.88 0.99
C GLY A 113 2.53 39.70 2.21
N PRO A 114 1.74 40.77 2.04
CA PRO A 114 1.21 41.56 3.15
C PRO A 114 0.06 40.79 3.82
N GLY A 115 0.38 39.89 4.77
CA GLY A 115 -0.68 39.15 5.45
C GLY A 115 -0.20 38.32 6.62
N HIS A 116 -0.19 38.92 7.82
CA HIS A 116 -0.13 38.18 9.09
C HIS A 116 -1.49 37.52 9.45
N ASP A 117 -2.44 37.46 8.51
CA ASP A 117 -3.76 36.88 8.74
C ASP A 117 -3.66 35.34 8.73
N PRO A 118 -3.99 34.65 9.84
CA PRO A 118 -3.99 33.19 9.93
C PRO A 118 -4.87 32.52 8.86
N ARG A 119 -5.93 33.21 8.38
CA ARG A 119 -6.85 32.70 7.34
C ARG A 119 -6.20 32.66 5.95
N VAL A 120 -5.31 33.61 5.67
CA VAL A 120 -4.52 33.66 4.42
C VAL A 120 -3.38 32.65 4.47
N ARG A 121 -2.83 32.33 5.65
CA ARG A 121 -1.84 31.26 5.87
C ARG A 121 -2.41 29.84 5.80
N ALA A 122 -3.70 29.66 6.10
CA ALA A 122 -4.36 28.38 5.99
C ALA A 122 -4.66 27.98 4.54
N TRP A 123 -4.73 28.95 3.61
CA TRP A 123 -5.01 28.69 2.19
C TRP A 123 -3.91 27.88 1.49
N PRO A 124 -2.60 28.20 1.62
CA PRO A 124 -1.53 27.37 1.06
C PRO A 124 -1.48 25.97 1.69
N LEU A 125 -1.77 25.85 2.99
CA LEU A 125 -1.88 24.56 3.69
C LEU A 125 -3.06 23.74 3.15
N ALA A 126 -4.23 24.36 3.01
CA ALA A 126 -5.42 23.73 2.46
C ALA A 126 -5.23 23.39 0.97
N LEU A 127 -4.55 24.23 0.20
CA LEU A 127 -4.26 24.00 -1.22
C LEU A 127 -3.20 22.91 -1.38
N ALA A 128 -2.13 22.91 -0.61
CA ALA A 128 -1.11 21.86 -0.64
C ALA A 128 -1.66 20.52 -0.16
N ALA A 129 -2.46 20.50 0.92
CA ALA A 129 -3.16 19.31 1.36
C ALA A 129 -4.20 18.84 0.34
N SER A 130 -4.92 19.76 -0.31
CA SER A 130 -5.89 19.43 -1.36
C SER A 130 -5.20 18.94 -2.63
N LEU A 131 -4.05 19.50 -3.02
CA LEU A 131 -3.29 19.06 -4.19
C LEU A 131 -2.56 17.75 -3.92
N ALA A 132 -2.04 17.53 -2.72
CA ALA A 132 -1.45 16.25 -2.31
C ALA A 132 -2.53 15.16 -2.20
N PHE A 133 -3.69 15.49 -1.62
CA PHE A 133 -4.86 14.62 -1.61
C PHE A 133 -5.36 14.35 -3.02
N LEU A 134 -5.50 15.38 -3.86
CA LEU A 134 -5.91 15.23 -5.25
C LEU A 134 -4.89 14.42 -6.03
N ALA A 135 -3.59 14.67 -5.93
CA ALA A 135 -2.56 13.89 -6.61
C ALA A 135 -2.54 12.43 -6.15
N GLY A 136 -2.67 12.19 -4.84
CA GLY A 136 -2.85 10.84 -4.29
C GLY A 136 -4.15 10.19 -4.77
N LEU A 137 -5.22 10.97 -4.91
CA LEU A 137 -6.51 10.54 -5.42
C LEU A 137 -6.47 10.27 -6.93
N THR A 138 -5.82 11.09 -7.76
CA THR A 138 -5.68 10.83 -9.20
C THR A 138 -4.74 9.68 -9.46
N HIS A 139 -3.61 9.60 -8.74
CA HIS A 139 -2.71 8.47 -8.83
C HIS A 139 -3.41 7.18 -8.39
N GLY A 140 -4.13 7.24 -7.27
CA GLY A 140 -5.04 6.19 -6.83
C GLY A 140 -6.06 5.85 -7.91
N MET A 141 -6.86 6.78 -8.40
CA MET A 141 -7.90 6.54 -9.42
C MET A 141 -7.37 6.06 -10.78
N GLN A 142 -6.12 6.36 -11.13
CA GLN A 142 -5.47 5.89 -12.37
C GLN A 142 -4.93 4.47 -12.24
N HIS A 143 -4.58 4.04 -11.02
CA HIS A 143 -4.02 2.71 -10.73
C HIS A 143 -4.98 1.81 -9.97
N VAL A 144 -6.11 2.35 -9.53
CA VAL A 144 -7.25 1.65 -8.97
C VAL A 144 -8.21 1.42 -10.14
N PRO A 145 -8.30 0.19 -10.65
CA PRO A 145 -9.28 -0.16 -11.66
C PRO A 145 -10.67 0.29 -11.16
N GLY A 146 -11.38 1.10 -11.97
CA GLY A 146 -12.52 1.91 -11.55
C GLY A 146 -13.48 1.27 -10.53
N ALA A 147 -13.89 2.08 -9.53
CA ALA A 147 -14.97 1.81 -8.59
C ALA A 147 -14.81 0.54 -7.73
N VAL A 148 -13.83 0.54 -6.81
CA VAL A 148 -13.56 -0.51 -5.79
C VAL A 148 -14.83 -1.00 -5.08
N GLY A 149 -15.79 -0.12 -4.77
CA GLY A 149 -17.04 -0.51 -4.11
C GLY A 149 -18.06 -1.26 -4.98
N TRP A 150 -17.88 -1.31 -6.31
CA TRP A 150 -18.85 -1.87 -7.26
C TRP A 150 -18.35 -3.13 -7.96
N ARG A 151 -17.09 -3.52 -7.75
CA ARG A 151 -16.42 -4.60 -8.47
C ARG A 151 -16.42 -5.94 -7.76
N TYR A 152 -16.97 -6.02 -6.55
CA TYR A 152 -17.03 -7.26 -5.79
C TYR A 152 -18.39 -7.96 -5.94
N PRO A 153 -18.51 -8.98 -6.79
CA PRO A 153 -19.78 -9.63 -7.03
C PRO A 153 -20.24 -10.34 -5.75
N ARG A 154 -21.37 -9.89 -5.20
CA ARG A 154 -22.05 -10.51 -4.04
C ARG A 154 -22.26 -12.02 -4.20
N ALA A 155 -22.26 -12.52 -5.44
CA ALA A 155 -22.32 -13.94 -5.75
C ALA A 155 -21.16 -14.73 -5.13
N VAL A 156 -19.95 -14.15 -4.99
CA VAL A 156 -18.82 -14.82 -4.32
C VAL A 156 -19.12 -15.08 -2.84
N LEU A 157 -19.86 -14.18 -2.18
CA LEU A 157 -20.24 -14.33 -0.77
C LEU A 157 -21.20 -15.51 -0.55
N ALA A 158 -22.01 -15.84 -1.56
CA ALA A 158 -22.90 -16.99 -1.55
C ALA A 158 -22.17 -18.31 -1.89
N THR A 159 -20.93 -18.25 -2.37
CA THR A 159 -20.14 -19.44 -2.68
C THR A 159 -19.69 -20.16 -1.40
N GLU A 160 -19.81 -21.49 -1.41
CA GLU A 160 -19.43 -22.34 -0.28
C GLU A 160 -17.92 -22.60 -0.26
N LEU A 161 -17.18 -21.71 0.40
CA LEU A 161 -15.72 -21.81 0.56
C LEU A 161 -15.32 -22.63 1.80
N ARG A 162 -15.78 -23.88 1.88
CA ARG A 162 -15.50 -24.78 3.02
C ARG A 162 -14.24 -25.62 2.80
N GLY A 163 -13.52 -25.88 3.90
CA GLY A 163 -12.29 -26.67 3.90
C GLY A 163 -11.09 -25.94 3.30
N GLY A 164 -9.90 -26.18 3.86
CA GLY A 164 -8.63 -25.67 3.34
C GLY A 164 -8.51 -24.15 3.29
N LEU A 165 -7.46 -23.69 2.60
CA LEU A 165 -7.12 -22.29 2.39
C LEU A 165 -7.79 -21.74 1.12
N VAL A 166 -8.03 -20.43 1.11
CA VAL A 166 -8.60 -19.66 0.01
C VAL A 166 -7.52 -18.73 -0.52
N PHE A 167 -7.04 -18.95 -1.75
CA PHE A 167 -6.11 -18.03 -2.40
C PHE A 167 -6.90 -16.96 -3.16
N SER A 168 -6.61 -15.69 -2.92
CA SER A 168 -7.36 -14.58 -3.52
C SER A 168 -6.46 -13.46 -4.00
N SER A 169 -6.90 -12.72 -5.02
CA SER A 169 -6.26 -11.47 -5.38
C SER A 169 -6.28 -10.45 -4.23
N GLU A 170 -5.31 -9.53 -4.27
CA GLU A 170 -5.19 -8.45 -3.30
C GLU A 170 -6.45 -7.59 -3.29
N SER A 171 -7.04 -7.31 -4.45
CA SER A 171 -8.31 -6.57 -4.48
C SER A 171 -9.45 -7.30 -3.72
N HIS A 172 -9.49 -8.64 -3.71
CA HIS A 172 -10.65 -9.41 -3.25
C HIS A 172 -10.59 -9.92 -1.81
N GLY A 173 -9.43 -10.30 -1.29
CA GLY A 173 -9.37 -10.91 0.04
C GLY A 173 -9.66 -9.99 1.24
N ASP A 174 -9.39 -8.68 1.22
CA ASP A 174 -9.77 -7.75 2.28
C ASP A 174 -11.30 -7.62 2.31
N TRP A 175 -11.90 -7.51 1.12
CA TRP A 175 -13.34 -7.56 0.95
C TRP A 175 -13.94 -8.90 1.42
N LEU A 176 -13.32 -10.04 1.09
CA LEU A 176 -13.75 -11.35 1.58
C LEU A 176 -13.67 -11.43 3.11
N LEU A 177 -12.61 -10.94 3.74
CA LEU A 177 -12.45 -10.98 5.20
C LEU A 177 -13.44 -10.07 5.94
N ASP A 178 -13.80 -8.94 5.33
CA ASP A 178 -14.83 -8.03 5.84
C ASP A 178 -16.22 -8.68 5.80
N GLN A 179 -16.58 -9.30 4.66
CA GLN A 179 -17.91 -9.85 4.43
C GLN A 179 -18.09 -11.29 4.95
N ARG A 180 -17.01 -12.06 5.07
CA ARG A 180 -16.96 -13.48 5.48
C ARG A 180 -15.92 -13.66 6.60
N PRO A 181 -16.22 -13.19 7.82
CA PRO A 181 -15.32 -13.32 8.97
C PRO A 181 -15.03 -14.78 9.34
N ASP A 182 -15.82 -15.74 8.86
CA ASP A 182 -15.59 -17.19 8.97
C ASP A 182 -14.35 -17.67 8.18
N LEU A 183 -13.83 -16.85 7.26
CA LEU A 183 -12.63 -17.14 6.49
C LEU A 183 -11.35 -16.58 7.12
N ARG A 184 -11.42 -15.95 8.30
CA ARG A 184 -10.23 -15.45 9.01
C ARG A 184 -9.21 -16.56 9.24
N GLY A 185 -7.95 -16.28 8.92
CA GLY A 185 -6.86 -17.26 8.96
C GLY A 185 -6.88 -18.30 7.84
N ARG A 186 -7.84 -18.22 6.90
CA ARG A 186 -7.94 -19.12 5.74
C ARG A 186 -7.76 -18.39 4.41
N VAL A 187 -8.04 -17.09 4.35
CA VAL A 187 -7.78 -16.28 3.16
C VAL A 187 -6.30 -15.96 3.07
N LEU A 188 -5.65 -16.59 2.11
CA LEU A 188 -4.38 -16.16 1.56
C LEU A 188 -4.68 -15.06 0.56
N PHE A 189 -4.69 -13.83 1.06
CA PHE A 189 -4.21 -12.73 0.26
C PHE A 189 -2.87 -13.15 -0.32
N GLY A 190 -2.59 -12.92 -1.61
CA GLY A 190 -1.25 -13.13 -2.17
C GLY A 190 -0.21 -12.78 -1.11
N VAL A 191 0.42 -13.85 -0.55
CA VAL A 191 0.89 -13.94 0.84
C VAL A 191 1.27 -12.58 1.35
N ARG A 192 0.51 -11.99 2.30
CA ARG A 192 0.64 -10.59 2.73
C ARG A 192 2.04 -10.12 2.44
N SER A 193 2.14 -9.29 1.43
CA SER A 193 3.33 -9.19 0.60
C SER A 193 4.63 -8.92 1.37
N GLU A 194 4.37 -8.21 2.43
CA GLU A 194 5.18 -7.73 3.52
C GLU A 194 5.70 -8.80 4.49
N LEU A 195 5.08 -9.98 4.58
CA LEU A 195 5.32 -11.01 5.60
C LEU A 195 5.74 -12.38 5.04
N GLY A 196 5.50 -12.67 3.76
CA GLY A 196 5.94 -13.93 3.14
C GLY A 196 7.45 -14.03 2.99
N SER A 197 8.00 -15.25 3.09
CA SER A 197 9.37 -15.59 2.73
C SER A 197 9.61 -15.45 1.22
N ALA A 198 10.89 -15.38 0.81
CA ALA A 198 11.24 -15.34 -0.62
C ALA A 198 10.73 -16.56 -1.40
N GLN A 199 10.64 -17.72 -0.74
CA GLN A 199 10.11 -18.96 -1.33
C GLN A 199 8.60 -18.89 -1.53
N GLU A 200 7.85 -18.48 -0.52
CA GLU A 200 6.40 -18.27 -0.64
C GLU A 200 6.11 -17.23 -1.73
N TRP A 201 6.98 -16.24 -1.87
CA TRP A 201 6.88 -15.27 -2.94
C TRP A 201 7.10 -15.83 -4.33
N GLY A 202 8.14 -16.65 -4.51
CA GLY A 202 8.37 -17.38 -5.75
C GLY A 202 7.11 -18.16 -6.15
N ALA A 203 6.53 -18.90 -5.19
CA ALA A 203 5.31 -19.66 -5.42
C ALA A 203 4.10 -18.79 -5.79
N VAL A 204 3.93 -17.60 -5.21
CA VAL A 204 2.88 -16.67 -5.65
C VAL A 204 3.15 -16.16 -7.07
N GLN A 205 4.39 -15.79 -7.41
CA GLN A 205 4.76 -15.34 -8.74
C GLN A 205 4.52 -16.43 -9.80
N ASP A 206 4.82 -17.69 -9.46
CA ASP A 206 4.52 -18.84 -10.30
C ASP A 206 3.01 -18.91 -10.59
N VAL A 207 2.16 -18.79 -9.56
CA VAL A 207 0.69 -18.79 -9.73
C VAL A 207 0.21 -17.61 -10.58
N LEU A 208 0.75 -16.41 -10.36
CA LEU A 208 0.43 -15.22 -11.16
C LEU A 208 0.86 -15.38 -12.62
N GLY A 209 1.95 -16.11 -12.87
CA GLY A 209 2.43 -16.51 -14.19
C GLY A 209 1.63 -17.65 -14.83
N GLY A 210 0.67 -18.24 -14.13
CA GLY A 210 -0.16 -19.37 -14.59
C GLY A 210 0.37 -20.75 -14.21
N ASP A 211 1.47 -20.85 -13.45
CA ASP A 211 1.94 -22.13 -12.92
C ASP A 211 1.25 -22.47 -11.59
N LEU A 212 0.27 -23.37 -11.67
CA LEU A 212 -0.52 -23.78 -10.51
C LEU A 212 0.26 -24.63 -9.49
N SER A 213 1.48 -25.08 -9.80
CA SER A 213 2.32 -25.80 -8.83
C SER A 213 2.70 -24.93 -7.63
N GLY A 214 2.70 -23.61 -7.80
CA GLY A 214 2.85 -22.65 -6.71
C GLY A 214 1.74 -22.73 -5.66
N LEU A 215 0.50 -23.07 -6.04
CA LEU A 215 -0.59 -23.29 -5.08
C LEU A 215 -0.32 -24.49 -4.16
N ASP A 216 0.30 -25.54 -4.70
CA ASP A 216 0.66 -26.72 -3.92
C ASP A 216 1.88 -26.47 -3.04
N ALA A 217 2.85 -25.70 -3.51
CA ALA A 217 3.98 -25.26 -2.70
C ALA A 217 3.51 -24.43 -1.49
N LEU A 218 2.69 -23.40 -1.74
CA LEU A 218 2.10 -22.57 -0.68
C LEU A 218 1.29 -23.39 0.31
N GLY A 219 0.44 -24.30 -0.17
CA GLY A 219 -0.36 -25.15 0.71
C GLY A 219 0.48 -26.08 1.60
N ARG A 220 1.62 -26.60 1.09
CA ARG A 220 2.55 -27.41 1.90
C ARG A 220 3.24 -26.56 2.96
N ASP A 221 3.76 -25.39 2.59
CA ASP A 221 4.50 -24.52 3.50
C ASP A 221 3.60 -23.99 4.63
N LEU A 222 2.33 -23.73 4.32
CA LEU A 222 1.31 -23.28 5.28
C LEU A 222 0.63 -24.44 6.04
N GLY A 223 1.00 -25.70 5.74
CA GLY A 223 0.48 -26.90 6.39
C GLY A 223 -1.00 -27.21 6.11
N GLN A 224 -1.61 -26.57 5.11
CA GLN A 224 -2.99 -26.80 4.70
C GLN A 224 -3.16 -26.61 3.19
N PRO A 225 -3.89 -27.50 2.49
CA PRO A 225 -4.08 -27.36 1.05
C PRO A 225 -4.92 -26.14 0.71
N ILE A 226 -4.50 -25.41 -0.33
CA ILE A 226 -5.35 -24.41 -0.99
C ILE A 226 -6.44 -25.16 -1.72
N ARG A 227 -7.71 -24.92 -1.35
CA ARG A 227 -8.88 -25.56 -1.95
C ARG A 227 -9.68 -24.63 -2.84
N HIS A 228 -9.58 -23.34 -2.60
CA HIS A 228 -10.36 -22.33 -3.31
C HIS A 228 -9.45 -21.28 -3.89
N VAL A 229 -9.72 -20.83 -5.12
CA VAL A 229 -9.04 -19.71 -5.74
C VAL A 229 -10.08 -18.68 -6.19
N VAL A 230 -9.94 -17.44 -5.74
CA VAL A 230 -10.77 -16.30 -6.13
C VAL A 230 -9.91 -15.36 -6.96
N VAL A 231 -10.16 -15.33 -8.27
CA VAL A 231 -9.38 -14.57 -9.25
C VAL A 231 -10.15 -13.32 -9.70
N ASP A 232 -9.49 -12.17 -9.66
CA ASP A 232 -9.86 -11.03 -10.50
C ASP A 232 -9.33 -11.30 -11.90
N ARG A 233 -10.21 -11.30 -12.90
CA ARG A 233 -9.88 -11.69 -14.28
C ARG A 233 -9.00 -10.67 -15.00
N GLU A 234 -9.06 -9.41 -14.59
CA GLU A 234 -8.22 -8.37 -15.18
C GLU A 234 -6.81 -8.39 -14.61
N GLU A 235 -6.68 -8.73 -13.34
CA GLU A 235 -5.38 -8.85 -12.68
C GLU A 235 -4.71 -10.19 -12.99
N TRP A 236 -5.47 -11.30 -12.92
CA TRP A 236 -4.94 -12.67 -12.86
C TRP A 236 -5.40 -13.53 -14.05
N GLY A 237 -5.42 -12.96 -15.26
CA GLY A 237 -5.90 -13.65 -16.47
C GLY A 237 -5.12 -14.93 -16.81
N ALA A 238 -3.80 -14.95 -16.58
CA ALA A 238 -2.97 -16.15 -16.78
C ALA A 238 -3.36 -17.28 -15.80
N THR A 239 -3.57 -16.94 -14.53
CA THR A 239 -4.05 -17.88 -13.51
C THR A 239 -5.46 -18.39 -13.81
N GLU A 240 -6.39 -17.52 -14.24
CA GLU A 240 -7.74 -17.93 -14.66
C GLU A 240 -7.66 -18.97 -15.78
N HIS A 241 -6.85 -18.69 -16.81
CA HIS A 241 -6.68 -19.60 -17.94
C HIS A 241 -6.10 -20.95 -17.52
N ALA A 242 -5.05 -20.95 -16.70
CA ALA A 242 -4.45 -22.17 -16.17
C ALA A 242 -5.45 -22.99 -15.33
N LEU A 243 -6.28 -22.34 -14.52
CA LEU A 243 -7.34 -22.99 -13.74
C LEU A 243 -8.48 -23.55 -14.62
N GLU A 244 -8.74 -22.97 -15.79
CA GLU A 244 -9.71 -23.50 -16.75
C GLU A 244 -9.21 -24.78 -17.45
N GLU A 245 -7.89 -24.91 -17.62
CA GLU A 245 -7.26 -26.05 -18.30
C GLU A 245 -6.84 -27.17 -17.35
N ALA A 246 -6.68 -26.87 -16.06
CA ALA A 246 -6.18 -27.82 -15.08
C ALA A 246 -7.21 -28.86 -14.65
N ASP A 247 -6.84 -30.13 -14.74
CA ASP A 247 -7.58 -31.23 -14.15
C ASP A 247 -7.66 -31.07 -12.62
N GLY A 248 -8.85 -31.26 -12.05
CA GLY A 248 -9.08 -31.19 -10.60
C GLY A 248 -9.55 -29.84 -10.07
N TRP A 249 -9.55 -28.78 -10.88
CA TRP A 249 -10.18 -27.51 -10.54
C TRP A 249 -11.54 -27.36 -11.21
N THR A 250 -12.57 -27.07 -10.42
CA THR A 250 -13.94 -26.82 -10.90
C THR A 250 -14.29 -25.36 -10.73
N ARG A 251 -14.69 -24.70 -11.82
CA ARG A 251 -15.21 -23.33 -11.78
C ARG A 251 -16.60 -23.31 -11.15
N ILE A 252 -16.72 -22.72 -9.96
CA ILE A 252 -17.99 -22.59 -9.23
C ILE A 252 -18.75 -21.33 -9.66
N LEU A 253 -18.02 -20.23 -9.94
CA LEU A 253 -18.60 -18.93 -10.27
C LEU A 253 -17.77 -18.23 -11.33
N ARG A 254 -18.45 -17.54 -12.26
CA ARG A 254 -17.85 -16.54 -13.16
C ARG A 254 -18.84 -15.40 -13.35
N ARG A 255 -18.52 -14.22 -12.82
CA ARG A 255 -19.44 -13.07 -12.86
C ARG A 255 -18.70 -11.76 -12.63
N ASP A 256 -19.07 -10.71 -13.38
CA ASP A 256 -18.64 -9.32 -13.15
C ASP A 256 -17.12 -9.15 -12.96
N GLY A 257 -16.32 -9.83 -13.80
CA GLY A 257 -14.85 -9.72 -13.75
C GLY A 257 -14.17 -10.64 -12.71
N VAL A 258 -14.93 -11.48 -12.01
CA VAL A 258 -14.40 -12.40 -10.99
C VAL A 258 -14.73 -13.84 -11.33
N ALA A 259 -13.82 -14.76 -11.04
CA ALA A 259 -14.08 -16.19 -11.08
C ALA A 259 -13.64 -16.90 -9.79
N VAL A 260 -14.37 -17.95 -9.43
CA VAL A 260 -14.07 -18.78 -8.26
C VAL A 260 -13.91 -20.22 -8.71
N TYR A 261 -12.78 -20.82 -8.33
CA TYR A 261 -12.43 -22.21 -8.61
C TYR A 261 -12.27 -22.95 -7.30
N SER A 262 -12.64 -24.23 -7.29
CA SER A 262 -12.43 -25.11 -6.14
C SER A 262 -11.93 -26.48 -6.58
N ARG A 263 -11.16 -27.12 -5.70
CA ARG A 263 -10.78 -28.53 -5.81
C ARG A 263 -11.18 -29.30 -4.55
N GLU A 264 -11.56 -30.56 -4.71
CA GLU A 264 -11.99 -31.45 -3.62
C GLU A 264 -10.85 -31.95 -2.72
#